data_AF-A0A158FZE4-F1
#
_entry.id   AF-A0A158FZE4-F1
#
_cell.length_a   1.000
_cell.length_b   1.000
_cell.length_c   1.000
_cell.angle_alpha   90.00
_cell.angle_beta   90.00
_cell.angle_gamma   90.00
#
_symmetry.space_group_name_H-M   'P 1'
#
loop_
_entity.id
_entity.type
_entity.pdbx_description
1 polymer ?
#
loop_
_entity_poly.entity_id
_entity_poly.type
_entity_poly.pdbx_seq_one_letter_code
_entity_poly.pdbx_strand_id
1 'polypeptide(L)' 'MTEQTDRATPPKQTPEDPNTADRRLSDEQKRAMTNEPAPPTRQNQGKDSKLPDPKEVGEAG' A
#
# COMPACT_ATOMS: atom_id res chain seq x y z
N MET A 1 24.84 -1.37 8.90
CA MET A 1 24.63 -2.50 7.96
C MET A 1 23.42 -3.27 8.47
N THR A 2 22.27 -3.16 7.82
CA THR A 2 21.07 -3.89 8.22
C THR A 2 21.11 -5.22 7.47
N GLU A 3 21.38 -6.32 8.17
CA GLU A 3 21.44 -7.64 7.54
C GLU A 3 20.06 -8.03 7.03
N GLN A 4 19.93 -8.11 5.70
CA GLN A 4 18.72 -8.55 5.03
C GLN A 4 18.64 -10.06 5.22
N THR A 5 17.82 -10.52 6.16
CA THR A 5 17.58 -11.95 6.34
C THR A 5 16.82 -12.45 5.12
N ASP A 6 17.42 -13.35 4.33
CA ASP A 6 16.79 -14.04 3.19
C ASP A 6 15.70 -15.02 3.66
N ARG A 7 14.70 -14.51 4.38
CA ARG A 7 13.52 -15.28 4.72
C ARG A 7 12.76 -15.51 3.43
N ALA A 8 12.70 -16.77 3.00
CA ALA A 8 11.86 -17.17 1.89
C ALA A 8 10.44 -16.61 2.12
N THR A 9 9.93 -15.91 1.12
CA THR A 9 8.56 -15.43 1.15
C THR A 9 7.64 -16.67 1.17
N PRO A 10 6.61 -16.71 2.04
CA PRO A 10 5.64 -17.78 2.00
C PRO A 10 5.06 -17.98 0.59
N PRO A 11 4.73 -19.22 0.19
CA PRO A 11 4.16 -19.47 -1.12
C PRO A 11 2.90 -18.65 -1.32
N LYS A 12 2.75 -18.07 -2.51
CA LYS A 12 1.50 -17.41 -2.89
C LYS A 12 0.43 -18.47 -3.06
N GLN A 13 -0.72 -18.22 -2.47
CA GLN A 13 -1.90 -19.05 -2.66
C GLN A 13 -2.33 -19.02 -4.13
N THR A 14 -2.61 -20.18 -4.72
CA THR A 14 -3.05 -20.33 -6.11
C THR A 14 -4.56 -20.61 -6.20
N PRO A 15 -5.21 -20.40 -7.36
CA PRO A 15 -6.65 -20.66 -7.51
C PRO A 15 -7.08 -22.10 -7.20
N GLU A 16 -6.14 -23.03 -7.28
CA GLU A 16 -6.30 -24.46 -7.04
C GLU A 16 -6.24 -24.81 -5.54
N ASP A 17 -5.85 -23.88 -4.68
CA ASP A 17 -5.77 -24.13 -3.25
C ASP A 17 -7.18 -24.33 -2.64
N PRO A 18 -7.34 -25.30 -1.73
CA PRO A 18 -8.65 -25.72 -1.23
C PRO A 18 -9.42 -24.61 -0.48
N ASN A 19 -8.72 -23.64 0.09
CA ASN A 19 -9.29 -22.49 0.82
C ASN A 19 -9.33 -21.20 -0.01
N THR A 20 -9.18 -21.27 -1.33
CA THR A 20 -9.29 -20.11 -2.22
C THR A 20 -10.66 -19.46 -2.17
N ALA A 21 -11.72 -20.26 -1.94
CA ALA A 21 -13.07 -19.74 -1.79
C ALA A 21 -13.23 -18.85 -0.55
N ASP A 22 -12.53 -19.15 0.55
CA ASP A 22 -12.66 -18.43 1.83
C ASP A 22 -12.17 -16.97 1.75
N ARG A 23 -11.34 -16.65 0.76
CA ARG A 23 -10.84 -15.29 0.49
C ARG A 23 -11.70 -14.51 -0.51
N ARG A 24 -12.68 -15.15 -1.16
CA ARG A 24 -13.55 -14.44 -2.10
C ARG A 24 -14.50 -13.58 -1.30
N LEU A 25 -14.46 -12.27 -1.54
CA LEU A 25 -15.46 -11.35 -1.00
C LEU A 25 -16.85 -11.81 -1.45
N SER A 26 -17.80 -11.84 -0.51
CA SER A 26 -19.20 -12.06 -0.85
C SER A 26 -19.70 -10.94 -1.76
N ASP A 27 -20.79 -11.18 -2.49
CA ASP A 27 -21.32 -10.16 -3.41
C ASP A 27 -21.87 -8.93 -2.66
N GLU A 28 -22.20 -9.07 -1.38
CA GLU A 28 -22.51 -7.94 -0.49
C GLU A 28 -21.25 -7.15 -0.13
N GLN A 29 -20.14 -7.81 0.21
CA GLN A 29 -18.87 -7.15 0.51
C GLN A 29 -18.30 -6.42 -0.71
N LYS A 30 -18.47 -6.98 -1.93
CA LYS A 30 -18.08 -6.32 -3.18
C LYS A 30 -18.87 -5.03 -3.43
N ARG A 31 -20.18 -5.02 -3.12
CA ARG A 31 -21.05 -3.84 -3.27
C ARG A 31 -20.73 -2.75 -2.24
N ALA A 32 -20.30 -3.12 -1.03
CA ALA A 32 -19.87 -2.16 -0.03
C ALA A 32 -18.63 -1.38 -0.49
N MET A 33 -17.67 -2.05 -1.15
CA MET A 33 -16.46 -1.39 -1.69
C MET A 33 -16.75 -0.40 -2.81
N THR A 34 -17.83 -0.58 -3.57
CA THR A 34 -18.21 0.39 -4.62
C THR A 34 -18.84 1.67 -4.09
N ASN A 35 -19.26 1.67 -2.82
CA ASN A 35 -19.87 2.83 -2.14
C ASN A 35 -18.86 3.61 -1.28
N GLU A 36 -17.58 3.26 -1.33
CA GLU A 36 -16.55 4.06 -0.65
C GLU A 36 -16.39 5.42 -1.34
N PRO A 37 -16.25 6.51 -0.58
CA PRO A 37 -15.98 7.82 -1.17
C PRO A 37 -14.68 7.76 -1.97
N ALA A 38 -14.65 8.43 -3.13
CA ALA A 38 -13.45 8.52 -3.94
C ALA A 38 -12.26 8.99 -3.07
N PRO A 39 -11.05 8.43 -3.28
CA PRO A 39 -9.88 8.91 -2.55
C PRO A 39 -9.73 10.42 -2.79
N PRO A 40 -9.29 11.18 -1.77
CA PRO A 40 -9.13 12.61 -1.91
C PRO A 40 -8.22 12.90 -3.11
N THR A 41 -8.67 13.78 -3.99
CA THR A 41 -7.80 14.29 -5.05
C THR A 41 -6.58 14.90 -4.38
N ARG A 42 -5.37 14.50 -4.78
CA ARG A 42 -4.15 15.21 -4.33
C ARG A 42 -4.22 16.64 -4.87
N GLN A 43 -4.74 17.57 -4.07
CA GLN A 43 -4.84 19.00 -4.42
C GLN A 43 -3.47 19.67 -4.60
N ASN A 44 -2.39 18.96 -4.25
CA ASN A 44 -1.01 19.43 -4.18
C ASN A 44 -0.05 18.63 -5.08
N GLN A 45 -0.47 18.19 -6.27
CA GLN A 45 0.49 17.65 -7.27
C GLN A 45 1.38 18.74 -7.92
N GLY A 46 1.14 20.02 -7.62
CA GLY A 46 1.95 21.15 -8.11
C GLY A 46 2.43 22.12 -7.05
N LYS A 47 2.14 21.87 -5.77
CA LYS A 47 2.59 22.68 -4.64
C LYS A 47 3.07 21.70 -3.58
N ASP A 48 4.38 21.71 -3.32
CA ASP A 48 5.04 20.99 -2.21
C ASP A 48 5.49 19.54 -2.45
N SER A 49 5.72 19.12 -3.70
CA SER A 49 6.63 17.98 -3.97
C SER A 49 8.11 18.37 -3.95
N LYS A 50 8.45 19.50 -3.31
CA LYS A 50 9.80 19.84 -2.92
C LYS A 50 9.86 19.78 -1.40
N LEU A 51 9.73 18.57 -0.87
CA LEU A 51 10.32 18.28 0.44
C LEU A 51 11.75 18.86 0.40
N PRO A 52 12.15 19.70 1.36
CA PRO A 52 13.51 20.24 1.38
C PRO A 52 14.52 19.09 1.26
N ASP A 53 15.61 19.29 0.52
CA ASP A 53 16.66 18.29 0.46
C ASP A 53 17.11 18.03 1.91
N PRO A 54 17.13 16.77 2.39
CA PRO A 54 17.63 16.43 3.72
C PRO A 54 19.02 17.00 4.04
N LYS A 55 19.82 17.32 3.02
CA LYS A 55 21.11 18.00 3.15
C LYS A 55 21.01 19.49 3.49
N GLU A 56 19.92 20.16 3.10
CA GLU A 56 19.70 21.60 3.36
C GLU A 56 19.10 21.86 4.75
N VAL A 57 18.46 20.85 5.37
CA VAL A 57 17.83 20.98 6.71
C VAL A 57 18.75 20.58 7.86
N GLY A 58 20.03 20.30 7.59
CA GLY A 58 21.00 19.74 8.54
C GLY A 58 21.94 20.74 9.22
N GLU A 59 21.86 22.04 8.93
CA GLU A 59 22.76 23.07 9.49
C GLU A 59 22.05 24.15 10.30
N ALA A 60 20.82 23.91 10.75
CA ALA A 60 20.25 24.67 11.86
C ALA A 60 20.49 23.88 13.16
N GLY A 61 21.69 24.05 13.71
CA GLY A 61 22.00 23.71 15.10
C GLY A 61 21.30 24.65 16.07
#